data_AF-A0AAW2NHB4-F1
#
_entry.id   AF-A0AAW2NHB4-F1
#
_cell.length_a   1.000
_cell.length_b   1.000
_cell.length_c   1.000
_cell.angle_alpha   90.00
_cell.angle_beta   90.00
_cell.angle_gamma   90.00
#
_symmetry.space_group_name_H-M   'P 1'
#
loop_
_entity.id
_entity.type
_entity.pdbx_description
1 polymer ?
#
loop_
_entity_poly.entity_id
_entity_poly.type
_entity_poly.pdbx_seq_one_letter_code
_entity_poly.pdbx_strand_id
1 'polypeptide(L)'
;MENNVFQGSIPDLSRSKDLQYLDLSRNNLSGVVPKYLADFPSLMNLNLSCNDFEGEVPAAGVFKNESAVQVYGNSKLCGGIPQLHLQPCPEKDTRRPKILDNLKLILPRISFKELHDATEGFSSKNLIGAGSFGAVYVGTSGPGEVPIAVKVLKIHQPGASKNFMAECKALTNIRHRNLVKLVTVCSGTDYKGKDFKAFVYPYMSNGSLETWLHPEDDLCRDRNLNLLQRINIAIDIASALQYLHHQCQFLVILCDLKPSNVLLDDDLTALVSDFGLAKLLSRFRGEAYSSQFSSLGIKGTIGYIAPEYGTGNPVSTLGDVYSYGILLLELFTGRRPVNETFKDNINLHNFVKLALLDEVLTIISQSALHKEDRKDVFLRDMNKEVMIDCLVSVLQIGIACSAENPQDRINMMQVVDRLVSIKEIFLDLMKKIDISPESRFNHMFANDSYPFTPRPHQLAHLYCRNMESGEQNECDERPGII
;
A
#
# COMPACT_ATOMS: atom_id res chain seq x y z
N MET A 1 -44.02 -19.35 21.10
CA MET A 1 -43.63 -19.71 19.72
C MET A 1 -42.73 -20.95 19.75
N GLU A 2 -43.13 -21.97 20.53
CA GLU A 2 -42.38 -23.22 20.60
C GLU A 2 -42.74 -24.15 19.44
N ASN A 3 -41.91 -25.17 19.17
CA ASN A 3 -42.19 -26.24 18.21
C ASN A 3 -42.50 -25.75 16.78
N ASN A 4 -41.61 -24.91 16.24
CA ASN A 4 -41.71 -24.39 14.88
C ASN A 4 -40.38 -24.60 14.14
N VAL A 5 -40.29 -24.11 12.91
CA VAL A 5 -39.06 -24.16 12.09
C VAL A 5 -38.50 -22.76 11.87
N PHE A 6 -38.67 -21.84 12.83
CA PHE A 6 -38.17 -20.48 12.70
C PHE A 6 -36.63 -20.47 12.65
N GLN A 7 -36.09 -19.62 11.78
CA GLN A 7 -34.65 -19.49 11.52
C GLN A 7 -34.20 -18.05 11.72
N GLY A 8 -32.90 -17.86 11.95
CA GLY A 8 -32.30 -16.55 12.19
C GLY A 8 -32.28 -16.15 13.66
N SER A 9 -31.94 -14.89 13.95
CA SER A 9 -31.84 -14.38 15.31
C SER A 9 -33.19 -14.00 15.91
N ILE A 10 -33.25 -13.92 17.24
CA ILE A 10 -34.40 -13.35 17.94
C ILE A 10 -34.62 -11.91 17.42
N PRO A 11 -35.81 -11.56 16.89
CA PRO A 11 -36.10 -10.21 16.42
C PRO A 11 -36.05 -9.21 17.58
N ASP A 12 -35.92 -7.91 17.28
CA ASP A 12 -35.88 -6.89 18.33
C ASP A 12 -37.21 -6.83 19.09
N LEU A 13 -37.18 -7.29 20.34
CA LEU A 13 -38.33 -7.30 21.25
C LEU A 13 -38.30 -6.13 22.24
N SER A 14 -37.36 -5.18 22.11
CA SER A 14 -37.11 -4.14 23.12
C SER A 14 -38.32 -3.26 23.46
N ARG A 15 -39.34 -3.24 22.58
CA ARG A 15 -40.60 -2.51 22.80
C ARG A 15 -41.63 -3.28 23.65
N SER A 16 -41.45 -4.59 23.84
CA SER A 16 -42.37 -5.48 24.52
C SER A 16 -42.06 -5.59 26.02
N LYS A 17 -42.06 -4.46 26.73
CA LYS A 17 -41.63 -4.38 28.14
C LYS A 17 -42.54 -5.13 29.13
N ASP A 18 -43.79 -5.37 28.75
CA ASP A 18 -44.78 -6.08 29.57
C ASP A 18 -44.73 -7.60 29.39
N LEU A 19 -43.76 -8.11 28.62
CA LEU A 19 -43.63 -9.54 28.32
C LEU A 19 -43.30 -10.32 29.60
N GLN A 20 -44.20 -11.22 29.98
CA GLN A 20 -44.05 -12.07 31.17
C GLN A 20 -43.52 -13.47 30.87
N TYR A 21 -43.86 -14.00 29.70
CA TYR A 21 -43.53 -15.36 29.28
C TYR A 21 -43.04 -15.33 27.84
N LEU A 22 -41.85 -15.86 27.59
CA LEU A 22 -41.28 -15.99 26.26
C LEU A 22 -40.80 -17.42 26.04
N ASP A 23 -41.55 -18.20 25.28
CA ASP A 23 -41.14 -19.53 24.85
C ASP A 23 -40.78 -19.54 23.35
N LEU A 24 -39.50 -19.74 23.06
CA LEU A 24 -38.91 -19.89 21.73
C LEU A 24 -38.29 -21.28 21.53
N SER A 25 -38.60 -22.23 22.41
CA SER A 25 -37.95 -23.53 22.40
C SER A 25 -38.27 -24.36 21.15
N ARG A 26 -37.38 -25.28 20.80
CA ARG A 26 -37.57 -26.23 19.68
C ARG A 26 -37.84 -25.51 18.35
N ASN A 27 -36.89 -24.67 17.97
CA ASN A 27 -36.83 -23.98 16.68
C ASN A 27 -35.41 -24.14 16.09
N ASN A 28 -35.14 -23.48 14.97
CA ASN A 28 -33.81 -23.42 14.34
C ASN A 28 -33.23 -21.99 14.43
N LEU A 29 -33.50 -21.29 15.55
CA LEU A 29 -32.99 -19.94 15.78
C LEU A 29 -31.51 -19.98 16.12
N SER A 30 -30.77 -18.97 15.68
CA SER A 30 -29.31 -18.91 15.80
C SER A 30 -28.81 -17.50 16.16
N GLY A 31 -27.51 -17.36 16.43
CA GLY A 31 -26.90 -16.11 16.87
C GLY A 31 -26.86 -15.95 18.39
N VAL A 32 -26.56 -14.74 18.86
CA VAL A 32 -26.37 -14.48 20.29
C VAL A 32 -27.68 -14.22 21.02
N VAL A 33 -27.77 -14.67 22.28
CA VAL A 33 -28.90 -14.33 23.15
C VAL A 33 -28.88 -12.83 23.45
N PRO A 34 -29.94 -12.06 23.09
CA PRO A 34 -29.93 -10.62 23.27
C PRO A 34 -29.90 -10.21 24.75
N LYS A 35 -28.91 -9.41 25.12
CA LYS A 35 -28.69 -8.99 26.52
C LYS A 35 -29.86 -8.18 27.10
N TYR A 36 -30.58 -7.44 26.26
CA TYR A 36 -31.72 -6.62 26.70
C TYR A 36 -32.86 -7.46 27.29
N LEU A 37 -32.93 -8.77 27.02
CA LEU A 37 -33.92 -9.65 27.66
C LEU A 37 -33.74 -9.72 29.18
N ALA A 38 -32.52 -9.46 29.67
CA ALA A 38 -32.26 -9.34 31.10
C ALA A 38 -32.90 -8.06 31.71
N ASP A 39 -33.18 -7.05 30.89
CA ASP A 39 -33.70 -5.76 31.34
C ASP A 39 -35.23 -5.69 31.30
N PHE A 40 -35.91 -6.79 30.94
CA PHE A 40 -37.36 -6.83 30.88
C PHE A 40 -37.93 -6.92 32.30
N PRO A 41 -38.69 -5.90 32.76
CA PRO A 41 -39.08 -5.78 34.16
C PRO A 41 -40.11 -6.84 34.59
N SER A 42 -40.88 -7.36 33.65
CA SER A 42 -41.98 -8.29 33.91
C SER A 42 -41.68 -9.73 33.47
N LEU A 43 -40.52 -10.01 32.89
CA LEU A 43 -40.21 -11.32 32.31
C LEU A 43 -39.94 -12.35 33.42
N MET A 44 -40.87 -13.29 33.57
CA MET A 44 -40.87 -14.32 34.61
C MET A 44 -40.36 -15.66 34.11
N ASN A 45 -40.63 -16.02 32.85
CA ASN A 45 -40.20 -17.28 32.26
C ASN A 45 -39.67 -17.08 30.84
N LEU A 46 -38.50 -17.66 30.58
CA LEU A 46 -37.81 -17.59 29.31
C LEU A 46 -37.29 -18.98 28.91
N ASN A 47 -37.85 -19.54 27.84
CA ASN A 47 -37.45 -20.83 27.32
C ASN A 47 -36.81 -20.67 25.93
N LEU A 48 -35.51 -20.87 25.86
CA LEU A 48 -34.67 -20.80 24.65
C LEU A 48 -34.09 -22.19 24.28
N SER A 49 -34.57 -23.25 24.92
CA SER A 49 -34.01 -24.59 24.76
C SER A 49 -34.16 -25.16 23.35
N CYS A 50 -33.28 -26.07 22.95
CA CYS A 50 -33.32 -26.76 21.66
C CYS A 50 -33.37 -25.79 20.44
N ASN A 51 -32.33 -24.97 20.30
CA ASN A 51 -32.05 -24.08 19.17
C ASN A 51 -30.54 -24.15 18.82
N ASP A 52 -30.02 -23.25 17.99
CA ASP A 52 -28.57 -23.13 17.64
C ASP A 52 -27.99 -21.78 18.13
N PHE A 53 -28.38 -21.32 19.33
CA PHE A 53 -27.81 -20.09 19.92
C PHE A 53 -26.34 -20.27 20.30
N GLU A 54 -25.57 -19.20 20.18
CA GLU A 54 -24.13 -19.18 20.44
C GLU A 54 -23.69 -18.04 21.37
N GLY A 55 -22.56 -18.25 22.06
CA GLY A 55 -21.94 -17.24 22.89
C GLY A 55 -22.39 -17.22 24.34
N GLU A 56 -22.11 -16.10 25.00
CA GLU A 56 -22.24 -15.95 26.46
C GLU A 56 -23.70 -15.71 26.86
N VAL A 57 -24.22 -16.55 27.76
CA VAL A 57 -25.54 -16.35 28.37
C VAL A 57 -25.45 -15.22 29.41
N PRO A 58 -26.36 -14.22 29.37
CA PRO A 58 -26.38 -13.16 30.38
C PRO A 58 -26.53 -13.72 31.80
N ALA A 59 -25.98 -13.03 32.78
CA ALA A 59 -26.08 -13.41 34.20
C ALA A 59 -26.89 -12.37 35.02
N ALA A 60 -27.85 -11.70 34.37
CA ALA A 60 -28.68 -10.63 34.94
C ALA A 60 -30.16 -10.84 34.61
N GLY A 61 -31.05 -10.17 35.35
CA GLY A 61 -32.49 -10.26 35.13
C GLY A 61 -33.03 -11.68 35.30
N VAL A 62 -33.92 -12.08 34.38
CA VAL A 62 -34.50 -13.44 34.33
C VAL A 62 -33.41 -14.53 34.32
N PHE A 63 -32.26 -14.29 33.69
CA PHE A 63 -31.15 -15.25 33.58
C PHE A 63 -30.42 -15.53 34.90
N LYS A 64 -30.71 -14.82 35.99
CA LYS A 64 -30.21 -15.16 37.33
C LYS A 64 -31.03 -16.26 38.01
N ASN A 65 -32.22 -16.57 37.51
CA ASN A 65 -33.14 -17.51 38.12
C ASN A 65 -33.16 -18.81 37.29
N GLU A 66 -32.50 -19.86 37.80
CA GLU A 66 -32.40 -21.17 37.18
C GLU A 66 -33.78 -21.76 36.82
N SER A 67 -34.76 -21.62 37.69
CA SER A 67 -36.10 -22.18 37.46
C SER A 67 -36.91 -21.41 36.42
N ALA A 68 -36.52 -20.17 36.09
CA ALA A 68 -37.18 -19.30 35.13
C ALA A 68 -36.57 -19.36 33.73
N VAL A 69 -35.37 -19.92 33.57
CA VAL A 69 -34.62 -19.89 32.31
C VAL A 69 -34.17 -21.26 31.86
N GLN A 70 -34.56 -21.64 30.64
CA GLN A 70 -34.16 -22.90 30.02
C GLN A 70 -33.35 -22.63 28.75
N VAL A 71 -32.09 -23.07 28.72
CA VAL A 71 -31.16 -22.85 27.59
C VAL A 71 -30.50 -24.14 27.08
N TYR A 72 -30.85 -25.29 27.64
CA TYR A 72 -30.28 -26.58 27.25
C TYR A 72 -30.54 -26.90 25.77
N GLY A 73 -29.72 -27.76 25.17
CA GLY A 73 -29.86 -28.12 23.75
C GLY A 73 -29.28 -27.10 22.76
N ASN A 74 -28.60 -26.06 23.25
CA ASN A 74 -27.80 -25.14 22.43
C ASN A 74 -26.30 -25.41 22.67
N SER A 75 -25.63 -26.11 21.75
CA SER A 75 -24.28 -26.64 21.98
C SER A 75 -23.16 -25.59 21.99
N LYS A 76 -23.41 -24.39 21.45
CA LYS A 76 -22.43 -23.29 21.34
C LYS A 76 -22.59 -22.22 22.43
N LEU A 77 -23.50 -22.40 23.38
CA LEU A 77 -23.65 -21.50 24.53
C LEU A 77 -22.57 -21.75 25.59
N CYS A 78 -22.16 -20.68 26.25
CA CYS A 78 -21.17 -20.71 27.32
C CYS A 78 -21.51 -19.68 28.41
N GLY A 79 -20.87 -19.77 29.57
CA GLY A 79 -21.01 -18.80 30.67
C GLY A 79 -22.35 -18.91 31.42
N GLY A 80 -22.98 -17.77 31.74
CA GLY A 80 -24.20 -17.72 32.55
C GLY A 80 -23.97 -18.03 34.04
N ILE A 81 -25.06 -18.29 34.76
CA ILE A 81 -24.98 -18.73 36.17
C ILE A 81 -24.51 -20.20 36.25
N PRO A 82 -23.77 -20.59 37.31
CA PRO A 82 -23.22 -21.95 37.43
C PRO A 82 -24.25 -23.09 37.31
N GLN A 83 -25.50 -22.83 37.70
CA GLN A 83 -26.60 -23.77 37.70
C GLN A 83 -27.07 -24.16 36.28
N LEU A 84 -26.76 -23.38 35.26
CA LEU A 84 -27.09 -23.72 33.87
C LEU A 84 -26.17 -24.80 33.27
N HIS A 85 -25.12 -25.21 34.00
CA HIS A 85 -24.16 -26.25 33.61
C HIS A 85 -23.50 -26.01 32.22
N LEU A 86 -23.36 -24.75 31.81
CA LEU A 86 -22.68 -24.38 30.58
C LEU A 86 -21.15 -24.35 30.80
N GLN A 87 -20.41 -24.65 29.74
CA GLN A 87 -18.95 -24.50 29.76
C GLN A 87 -18.57 -23.03 29.98
N PRO A 88 -17.48 -22.71 30.70
CA PRO A 88 -16.96 -21.36 30.75
C PRO A 88 -16.70 -20.84 29.34
N CYS A 89 -17.07 -19.59 29.07
CA CYS A 89 -16.75 -19.01 27.77
C CYS A 89 -15.23 -18.99 27.56
N PRO A 90 -14.74 -19.30 26.36
CA PRO A 90 -13.34 -19.10 26.03
C PRO A 90 -12.97 -17.68 26.43
N GLU A 91 -11.91 -17.52 27.24
CA GLU A 91 -11.48 -16.21 27.71
C GLU A 91 -11.39 -15.28 26.50
N LYS A 92 -12.29 -14.31 26.41
CA LYS A 92 -12.11 -13.18 25.51
C LYS A 92 -10.80 -12.57 25.94
N ASP A 93 -9.80 -12.59 25.07
CA ASP A 93 -8.47 -12.01 25.28
C ASP A 93 -8.63 -10.51 25.57
N THR A 94 -8.99 -10.20 26.82
CA THR A 94 -9.20 -8.88 27.42
C THR A 94 -7.90 -8.38 28.02
N ARG A 95 -6.79 -9.09 27.77
CA ARG A 95 -5.46 -8.53 27.94
C ARG A 95 -5.41 -7.31 27.03
N ARG A 96 -5.22 -6.13 27.63
CA ARG A 96 -4.60 -4.99 26.92
C ARG A 96 -3.53 -5.57 26.01
N PRO A 97 -3.50 -5.25 24.71
CA PRO A 97 -2.56 -5.91 23.82
C PRO A 97 -1.16 -5.61 24.35
N LYS A 98 -0.44 -6.65 24.80
CA LYS A 98 0.96 -6.58 25.26
C LYS A 98 1.86 -5.83 24.27
N ILE A 99 1.42 -5.73 23.01
CA ILE A 99 2.01 -4.95 21.93
C ILE A 99 2.13 -3.46 22.27
N LEU A 100 1.10 -2.82 22.86
CA LEU A 100 1.19 -1.38 23.17
C LEU A 100 2.14 -1.12 24.34
N ASP A 101 2.23 -2.06 25.29
CA ASP A 101 3.19 -2.00 26.38
C ASP A 101 4.62 -2.33 25.93
N ASN A 102 4.80 -3.26 24.99
CA ASN A 102 6.06 -3.50 24.30
C ASN A 102 6.47 -2.31 23.42
N LEU A 103 5.54 -1.65 22.74
CA LEU A 103 5.78 -0.43 21.96
C LEU A 103 6.27 0.71 22.87
N LYS A 104 5.67 0.87 24.05
CA LYS A 104 6.13 1.84 25.06
C LYS A 104 7.54 1.56 25.58
N LEU A 105 8.05 0.33 25.43
CA LEU A 105 9.42 -0.06 25.79
C LEU A 105 10.41 0.18 24.64
N ILE A 106 9.94 0.22 23.39
CA ILE A 106 10.79 0.25 22.18
C ILE A 106 10.80 1.64 21.52
N LEU A 107 9.69 2.38 21.56
CA LEU A 107 9.54 3.69 20.94
C LEU A 107 9.37 4.78 22.01
N PRO A 108 9.95 5.98 21.82
CA PRO A 108 9.75 7.11 22.71
C PRO A 108 8.27 7.49 22.75
N ARG A 109 7.71 7.77 23.94
CA ARG A 109 6.30 8.18 24.04
C ARG A 109 6.15 9.61 23.56
N ILE A 110 5.08 9.85 22.81
CA ILE A 110 4.61 11.20 22.47
C ILE A 110 3.18 11.37 22.98
N SER A 111 2.90 12.53 23.57
CA SER A 111 1.58 12.87 24.08
C SER A 111 0.70 13.53 23.03
N PHE A 112 -0.62 13.53 23.27
CA PHE A 112 -1.56 14.31 22.45
C PHE A 112 -1.18 15.78 22.40
N LYS A 113 -0.76 16.37 23.53
CA LYS A 113 -0.35 17.77 23.62
C LYS A 113 0.81 18.06 22.68
N GLU A 114 1.86 17.24 22.72
CA GLU A 114 3.02 17.43 21.85
C GLU A 114 2.65 17.33 20.36
N LEU A 115 1.78 16.40 19.99
CA LEU A 115 1.28 16.31 18.61
C LEU A 115 0.39 17.48 18.22
N HIS A 116 -0.46 17.94 19.13
CA HIS A 116 -1.30 19.10 18.93
C HIS A 116 -0.44 20.34 18.70
N ASP A 117 0.57 20.58 19.55
CA ASP A 117 1.47 21.71 19.43
C ASP A 117 2.31 21.62 18.14
N ALA A 118 2.85 20.44 17.82
CA ALA A 118 3.65 20.19 16.62
C ALA A 118 2.90 20.39 15.29
N THR A 119 1.56 20.27 15.29
CA THR A 119 0.72 20.37 14.09
C THR A 119 -0.13 21.64 14.06
N GLU A 120 0.13 22.59 14.97
CA GLU A 120 -0.66 23.81 15.17
C GLU A 120 -2.16 23.51 15.39
N GLY A 121 -2.45 22.52 16.22
CA GLY A 121 -3.80 22.07 16.54
C GLY A 121 -4.46 21.27 15.42
N PHE A 122 -3.67 20.51 14.64
CA PHE A 122 -4.14 19.80 13.44
C PHE A 122 -4.80 20.75 12.43
N SER A 123 -4.14 21.89 12.21
CA SER A 123 -4.59 22.93 11.27
C SER A 123 -4.80 22.37 9.86
N SER A 124 -5.83 22.84 9.15
CA SER A 124 -6.08 22.47 7.75
C SER A 124 -4.94 22.87 6.81
N LYS A 125 -4.15 23.88 7.19
CA LYS A 125 -2.94 24.29 6.44
C LYS A 125 -1.85 23.20 6.46
N ASN A 126 -1.85 22.38 7.51
CA ASN A 126 -0.89 21.32 7.71
C ASN A 126 -1.41 19.96 7.21
N LEU A 127 -2.62 19.90 6.65
CA LEU A 127 -3.20 18.66 6.14
C LEU A 127 -2.52 18.26 4.82
N ILE A 128 -1.83 17.12 4.82
CA ILE A 128 -1.17 16.55 3.63
C ILE A 128 -2.15 15.67 2.84
N GLY A 129 -3.03 14.96 3.53
CA GLY A 129 -4.01 14.08 2.88
C GLY A 129 -5.00 13.46 3.86
N ALA A 130 -6.17 13.09 3.35
CA ALA A 130 -7.22 12.45 4.14
C ALA A 130 -7.80 11.24 3.39
N GLY A 131 -7.83 10.09 4.07
CA GLY A 131 -8.36 8.84 3.53
C GLY A 131 -9.48 8.25 4.38
N SER A 132 -9.88 7.03 4.07
CA SER A 132 -10.88 6.26 4.82
C SER A 132 -10.44 6.03 6.28
N PHE A 133 -9.15 5.76 6.50
CA PHE A 133 -8.63 5.35 7.81
C PHE A 133 -8.16 6.50 8.71
N GLY A 134 -7.98 7.71 8.16
CA GLY A 134 -7.39 8.81 8.91
C GLY A 134 -7.13 10.06 8.07
N ALA A 135 -6.48 11.03 8.71
CA ALA A 135 -5.93 12.23 8.10
C ALA A 135 -4.46 12.36 8.49
N VAL A 136 -3.62 12.80 7.57
CA VAL A 136 -2.17 12.95 7.77
C VAL A 136 -1.83 14.43 7.77
N TYR A 137 -1.15 14.88 8.82
CA TYR A 137 -0.71 16.26 8.99
C TYR A 137 0.80 16.35 8.97
N VAL A 138 1.35 17.41 8.38
CA VAL A 138 2.75 17.79 8.61
C VAL A 138 2.84 18.46 9.98
N GLY A 139 3.94 18.22 10.68
CA GLY A 139 4.28 18.94 11.89
C GLY A 139 5.79 18.99 12.09
N THR A 140 6.23 19.70 13.12
CA THR A 140 7.65 19.84 13.45
C THR A 140 7.92 19.31 14.85
N SER A 141 8.97 18.51 15.03
CA SER A 141 9.30 17.90 16.32
C SER A 141 10.73 18.19 16.76
N GLY A 142 10.90 18.47 18.06
CA GLY A 142 12.20 18.62 18.73
C GLY A 142 12.96 19.93 18.41
N PRO A 143 14.14 20.13 19.03
CA PRO A 143 15.03 21.24 18.69
C PRO A 143 15.58 21.05 17.27
N GLY A 144 15.34 22.04 16.40
CA GLY A 144 15.70 21.99 14.98
C GLY A 144 14.54 21.75 14.02
N GLU A 145 13.29 21.76 14.50
CA GLU A 145 12.06 21.74 13.67
C GLU A 145 12.03 20.59 12.64
N VAL A 146 12.46 19.40 13.06
CA VAL A 146 12.50 18.24 12.14
C VAL A 146 11.08 17.91 11.67
N PRO A 147 10.82 17.88 10.35
CA PRO A 147 9.49 17.66 9.83
C PRO A 147 9.05 16.21 10.04
N ILE A 148 7.83 16.03 10.54
CA ILE A 148 7.18 14.75 10.80
C ILE A 148 5.82 14.68 10.10
N ALA A 149 5.40 13.45 9.79
CA ALA A 149 4.05 13.17 9.31
C ALA A 149 3.24 12.50 10.43
N VAL A 150 2.12 13.11 10.80
CA VAL A 150 1.23 12.65 11.88
C VAL A 150 -0.06 12.11 11.28
N LYS A 151 -0.18 10.77 11.20
CA LYS A 151 -1.38 10.07 10.73
C LYS A 151 -2.37 9.91 11.89
N VAL A 152 -3.35 10.79 11.97
CA VAL A 152 -4.45 10.77 12.94
C VAL A 152 -5.55 9.82 12.46
N LEU A 153 -5.93 8.86 13.29
CA LEU A 153 -6.92 7.85 12.91
C LEU A 153 -8.36 8.28 13.18
N LYS A 154 -9.27 7.91 12.26
CA LYS A 154 -10.72 8.04 12.44
C LYS A 154 -11.25 6.91 13.32
N ILE A 155 -10.95 6.97 14.62
CA ILE A 155 -11.20 5.88 15.58
C ILE A 155 -12.68 5.47 15.75
N HIS A 156 -13.63 6.34 15.41
CA HIS A 156 -15.07 6.06 15.52
C HIS A 156 -15.61 5.26 14.33
N GLN A 157 -14.80 5.02 13.29
CA GLN A 157 -15.23 4.19 12.16
C GLN A 157 -15.16 2.70 12.47
N PRO A 158 -16.11 1.89 11.96
CA PRO A 158 -16.05 0.43 12.07
C PRO A 158 -14.72 -0.11 11.55
N GLY A 159 -14.05 -0.93 12.36
CA GLY A 159 -12.76 -1.54 12.00
C GLY A 159 -11.53 -0.68 12.29
N ALA A 160 -11.65 0.60 12.66
CA ALA A 160 -10.49 1.47 12.90
C ALA A 160 -9.54 0.94 13.99
N SER A 161 -10.08 0.39 15.08
CA SER A 161 -9.26 -0.23 16.14
C SER A 161 -8.55 -1.51 15.66
N LYS A 162 -9.19 -2.29 14.77
CA LYS A 162 -8.56 -3.48 14.16
C LYS A 162 -7.41 -3.08 13.24
N ASN A 163 -7.60 -2.05 12.42
CA ASN A 163 -6.56 -1.54 11.52
C ASN A 163 -5.39 -0.93 12.29
N PHE A 164 -5.65 -0.13 13.33
CA PHE A 164 -4.62 0.38 14.24
C PHE A 164 -3.79 -0.75 14.84
N MET A 165 -4.44 -1.80 15.33
CA MET A 165 -3.74 -2.95 15.90
C MET A 165 -2.96 -3.75 14.85
N ALA A 166 -3.48 -3.87 13.62
CA ALA A 166 -2.78 -4.52 12.52
C ALA A 166 -1.50 -3.75 12.14
N GLU A 167 -1.61 -2.43 11.94
CA GLU A 167 -0.50 -1.55 11.61
C GLU A 167 0.55 -1.54 12.74
N CYS A 168 0.14 -1.45 14.01
CA CYS A 168 1.04 -1.59 15.16
C CYS A 168 1.78 -2.93 15.16
N LYS A 169 1.07 -4.05 14.93
CA LYS A 169 1.68 -5.39 14.90
C LYS A 169 2.66 -5.54 13.73
N ALA A 170 2.34 -4.99 12.56
CA ALA A 170 3.22 -5.04 11.41
C ALA A 170 4.49 -4.20 11.67
N LEU A 171 4.33 -2.90 11.95
CA LEU A 171 5.42 -1.95 12.09
C LEU A 171 6.37 -2.22 13.27
N THR A 172 5.91 -2.97 14.28
CA THR A 172 6.80 -3.43 15.37
C THR A 172 7.74 -4.56 14.97
N ASN A 173 7.40 -5.35 13.96
CA ASN A 173 8.11 -6.57 13.59
C ASN A 173 8.85 -6.48 12.25
N ILE A 174 8.71 -5.39 11.51
CA ILE A 174 9.31 -5.19 10.20
C ILE A 174 10.29 -4.01 10.21
N ARG A 175 11.44 -4.19 9.56
CA ARG A 175 12.44 -3.13 9.36
C ARG A 175 13.16 -3.38 8.04
N HIS A 176 13.01 -2.45 7.10
CA HIS A 176 13.63 -2.54 5.78
C HIS A 176 13.83 -1.14 5.21
N ARG A 177 14.82 -0.95 4.34
CA ARG A 177 15.15 0.38 3.77
C ARG A 177 14.01 0.95 2.93
N ASN A 178 13.24 0.08 2.26
CA ASN A 178 12.11 0.45 1.41
C ASN A 178 10.75 0.34 2.14
N LEU A 179 10.73 0.40 3.46
CA LEU A 179 9.50 0.44 4.27
C LEU A 179 9.51 1.68 5.15
N VAL A 180 8.37 2.36 5.26
CA VAL A 180 8.27 3.53 6.14
C VAL A 180 8.50 3.10 7.59
N LYS A 181 9.49 3.76 8.22
CA LYS A 181 9.85 3.52 9.61
C LYS A 181 8.91 4.27 10.55
N LEU A 182 8.25 3.53 11.45
CA LEU A 182 7.47 4.14 12.53
C LEU A 182 8.42 4.81 13.54
N VAL A 183 8.23 6.11 13.78
CA VAL A 183 8.98 6.87 14.79
C VAL A 183 8.38 6.64 16.16
N THR A 184 7.08 6.87 16.29
CA THR A 184 6.33 6.69 17.54
C THR A 184 4.83 6.56 17.29
N VAL A 185 4.10 6.19 18.33
CA VAL A 185 2.63 6.07 18.36
C VAL A 185 2.09 6.88 19.52
N CYS A 186 1.04 7.66 19.28
CA CYS A 186 0.23 8.23 20.32
C CYS A 186 -1.03 7.39 20.52
N SER A 187 -1.30 6.96 21.75
CA SER A 187 -2.57 6.34 22.15
C SER A 187 -2.95 6.91 23.51
N GLY A 188 -3.97 7.76 23.53
CA GLY A 188 -4.41 8.49 24.72
C GLY A 188 -5.79 9.10 24.51
N THR A 189 -6.04 10.25 25.13
CA THR A 189 -7.29 11.00 24.97
C THR A 189 -7.00 12.44 24.53
N ASP A 190 -7.90 13.02 23.75
CA ASP A 190 -7.87 14.45 23.41
C ASP A 190 -8.32 15.33 24.59
N TYR A 191 -8.29 16.65 24.42
CA TYR A 191 -8.75 17.61 25.45
C TYR A 191 -10.24 17.49 25.80
N LYS A 192 -11.04 16.79 24.99
CA LYS A 192 -12.46 16.51 25.22
C LYS A 192 -12.68 15.13 25.88
N GLY A 193 -11.62 14.43 26.24
CA GLY A 193 -11.67 13.10 26.84
C GLY A 193 -12.05 11.99 25.85
N LYS A 194 -12.01 12.24 24.55
CA LYS A 194 -12.26 11.23 23.52
C LYS A 194 -10.99 10.46 23.22
N ASP A 195 -11.12 9.16 22.92
CA ASP A 195 -10.00 8.33 22.47
C ASP A 195 -9.27 9.00 21.30
N PHE A 196 -7.94 8.99 21.35
CA PHE A 196 -7.08 9.55 20.32
C PHE A 196 -5.97 8.57 19.99
N LYS A 197 -5.80 8.28 18.70
CA LYS A 197 -4.74 7.41 18.19
C LYS A 197 -4.10 8.03 16.96
N ALA A 198 -2.77 8.09 16.96
CA ALA A 198 -2.01 8.58 15.83
C ALA A 198 -0.68 7.82 15.67
N PHE A 199 -0.22 7.72 14.44
CA PHE A 199 1.12 7.27 14.09
C PHE A 199 1.98 8.46 13.68
N VAL A 200 3.25 8.42 14.06
CA VAL A 200 4.25 9.44 13.68
C VAL A 200 5.31 8.79 12.82
N TYR A 201 5.55 9.40 11.67
CA TYR A 201 6.53 8.97 10.67
C TYR A 201 7.46 10.13 10.33
N PRO A 202 8.65 9.87 9.76
CA PRO A 202 9.43 10.90 9.10
C PRO A 202 8.58 11.51 7.97
N TYR A 203 8.67 12.83 7.79
CA TYR A 203 8.02 13.46 6.66
C TYR A 203 8.76 13.14 5.35
N MET A 204 8.01 12.74 4.33
CA MET A 204 8.53 12.43 2.99
C MET A 204 8.22 13.63 2.08
N SER A 205 9.24 14.42 1.75
CA SER A 205 9.11 15.70 1.03
C SER A 205 8.52 15.55 -0.38
N ASN A 206 8.85 14.46 -1.06
CA ASN A 206 8.38 14.18 -2.41
C ASN A 206 6.95 13.60 -2.43
N GLY A 207 6.36 13.29 -1.28
CA GLY A 207 4.98 12.81 -1.18
C GLY A 207 4.80 11.39 -1.70
N SER A 208 3.59 11.06 -2.16
CA SER A 208 3.26 9.73 -2.68
C SER A 208 3.54 9.59 -4.18
N LEU A 209 3.86 8.38 -4.62
CA LEU A 209 4.07 8.05 -6.04
C LEU A 209 2.84 8.39 -6.90
N GLU A 210 1.63 8.32 -6.35
CA GLU A 210 0.40 8.73 -7.05
C GLU A 210 0.48 10.17 -7.56
N THR A 211 0.99 11.10 -6.76
CA THR A 211 1.10 12.52 -7.15
C THR A 211 2.11 12.79 -8.26
N TRP A 212 3.07 11.87 -8.46
CA TRP A 212 4.05 11.92 -9.55
C TRP A 212 3.51 11.31 -10.84
N LEU A 213 2.66 10.29 -10.73
CA LEU A 213 2.06 9.63 -11.89
C LEU A 213 0.85 10.40 -12.41
N HIS A 214 0.06 11.00 -11.51
CA HIS A 214 -1.20 11.67 -11.82
C HIS A 214 -1.31 12.99 -11.05
N PRO A 215 -0.51 14.02 -11.40
CA PRO A 215 -0.57 15.31 -10.74
C PRO A 215 -1.95 15.96 -10.93
N GLU A 216 -2.56 16.42 -9.84
CA GLU A 216 -3.89 17.07 -9.84
C GLU A 216 -3.85 18.55 -10.29
N ASP A 217 -2.69 19.22 -10.15
CA ASP A 217 -2.50 20.64 -10.43
C ASP A 217 -1.43 20.91 -11.51
N ASP A 218 -1.71 21.89 -12.37
CA ASP A 218 -0.80 22.40 -13.40
C ASP A 218 0.51 23.03 -12.84
N LEU A 219 0.53 23.36 -11.54
CA LEU A 219 1.71 23.92 -10.86
C LEU A 219 2.80 22.87 -10.58
N CYS A 220 2.50 21.57 -10.71
CA CYS A 220 3.42 20.46 -10.46
C CYS A 220 4.05 19.88 -11.75
N ARG A 221 4.04 20.63 -12.87
CA ARG A 221 4.52 20.17 -14.20
C ARG A 221 5.97 19.70 -14.26
N ASP A 222 6.80 20.01 -13.26
CA ASP A 222 8.20 19.56 -13.19
C ASP A 222 8.38 18.18 -12.53
N ARG A 223 7.32 17.54 -12.03
CA ARG A 223 7.38 16.17 -11.50
C ARG A 223 7.36 15.15 -12.62
N ASN A 224 8.52 14.90 -13.24
CA ASN A 224 8.67 13.82 -14.21
C ASN A 224 9.74 12.82 -13.77
N LEU A 225 9.35 11.53 -13.73
CA LEU A 225 10.27 10.42 -13.48
C LEU A 225 10.84 9.91 -14.80
N ASN A 226 12.16 9.95 -14.94
CA ASN A 226 12.86 9.31 -16.06
C ASN A 226 12.84 7.77 -15.94
N LEU A 227 13.29 7.07 -16.98
CA LEU A 227 13.24 5.60 -17.01
C LEU A 227 14.01 4.96 -15.85
N LEU A 228 15.24 5.44 -15.57
CA LEU A 228 16.08 4.90 -14.50
C LEU A 228 15.43 5.07 -13.12
N GLN A 229 14.83 6.24 -12.87
CA GLN A 229 14.10 6.52 -11.63
C GLN A 229 12.90 5.57 -11.47
N ARG A 230 12.12 5.34 -12.54
CA ARG A 230 11.00 4.37 -12.51
C ARG A 230 11.49 2.95 -12.25
N ILE A 231 12.60 2.52 -12.87
CA ILE A 231 13.21 1.21 -12.61
C ILE A 231 13.68 1.10 -11.16
N ASN A 232 14.32 2.12 -10.61
CA ASN A 232 14.75 2.14 -9.20
C ASN A 232 13.55 2.03 -8.24
N ILE A 233 12.51 2.84 -8.46
CA ILE A 233 11.27 2.79 -7.68
C ILE A 233 10.63 1.40 -7.74
N ALA A 234 10.58 0.78 -8.93
CA ALA A 234 10.06 -0.58 -9.09
C ALA A 234 10.87 -1.60 -8.27
N ILE A 235 12.21 -1.53 -8.33
CA ILE A 235 13.11 -2.41 -7.56
C ILE A 235 12.91 -2.21 -6.05
N ASP A 236 12.80 -0.97 -5.59
CA ASP A 236 12.59 -0.63 -4.19
C ASP A 236 11.29 -1.24 -3.64
N ILE A 237 10.19 -1.08 -4.37
CA ILE A 237 8.89 -1.66 -4.00
C ILE A 237 8.96 -3.20 -4.04
N ALA A 238 9.58 -3.78 -5.07
CA ALA A 238 9.74 -5.22 -5.19
C ALA A 238 10.57 -5.80 -4.03
N SER A 239 11.63 -5.11 -3.64
CA SER A 239 12.51 -5.48 -2.53
C SER A 239 11.77 -5.45 -1.19
N ALA A 240 10.93 -4.44 -0.96
CA ALA A 240 10.04 -4.39 0.20
C ALA A 240 9.12 -5.61 0.27
N LEU A 241 8.46 -5.96 -0.83
CA LEU A 241 7.56 -7.12 -0.89
C LEU A 241 8.32 -8.44 -0.71
N GLN A 242 9.49 -8.60 -1.35
CA GLN A 242 10.36 -9.76 -1.19
C GLN A 242 10.70 -9.97 0.29
N TYR A 243 11.09 -8.89 0.99
CA TYR A 243 11.38 -8.91 2.42
C TYR A 243 10.17 -9.36 3.25
N LEU A 244 8.99 -8.78 3.01
CA LEU A 244 7.74 -9.08 3.73
C LEU A 244 7.27 -10.53 3.52
N HIS A 245 7.46 -11.07 2.32
CA HIS A 245 7.00 -12.41 1.95
C HIS A 245 7.98 -13.53 2.33
N HIS A 246 9.29 -13.28 2.26
CA HIS A 246 10.29 -14.35 2.33
C HIS A 246 11.27 -14.23 3.51
N GLN A 247 11.61 -13.01 3.92
CA GLN A 247 12.74 -12.76 4.84
C GLN A 247 12.30 -12.39 6.26
N CYS A 248 11.03 -12.04 6.47
CA CYS A 248 10.48 -11.77 7.79
C CYS A 248 10.22 -13.06 8.59
N GLN A 249 10.36 -12.97 9.92
CA GLN A 249 9.96 -14.03 10.85
C GLN A 249 8.46 -14.37 10.73
N PHE A 250 7.64 -13.33 10.52
CA PHE A 250 6.22 -13.44 10.23
C PHE A 250 6.01 -13.16 8.74
N LEU A 251 5.19 -13.97 8.08
CA LEU A 251 4.74 -13.67 6.73
C LEU A 251 3.78 -12.48 6.80
N VAL A 252 4.07 -11.40 6.08
CA VAL A 252 3.24 -10.19 6.04
C VAL A 252 2.59 -10.05 4.67
N ILE A 253 1.26 -10.03 4.63
CA ILE A 253 0.47 -9.75 3.43
C ILE A 253 -0.06 -8.33 3.52
N LEU A 254 0.21 -7.47 2.52
CA LEU A 254 -0.12 -6.04 2.54
C LEU A 254 -1.61 -5.76 2.32
N CYS A 255 -2.22 -6.44 1.33
CA CYS A 255 -3.63 -6.31 0.92
C CYS A 255 -4.07 -4.97 0.29
N ASP A 256 -3.23 -3.93 0.27
CA ASP A 256 -3.59 -2.62 -0.30
C ASP A 256 -2.38 -1.91 -0.95
N LEU A 257 -1.58 -2.65 -1.72
CA LEU A 257 -0.47 -2.03 -2.45
C LEU A 257 -0.99 -1.22 -3.64
N LYS A 258 -0.63 0.07 -3.70
CA LYS A 258 -1.01 1.04 -4.75
C LYS A 258 -0.09 2.27 -4.69
N PRO A 259 -0.04 3.13 -5.74
CA PRO A 259 0.83 4.31 -5.75
C PRO A 259 0.64 5.28 -4.58
N SER A 260 -0.58 5.47 -4.04
CA SER A 260 -0.80 6.34 -2.87
C SER A 260 -0.17 5.80 -1.59
N ASN A 261 0.09 4.50 -1.51
CA ASN A 261 0.72 3.85 -0.36
C ASN A 261 2.24 3.70 -0.54
N VAL A 262 2.83 4.25 -1.62
CA VAL A 262 4.28 4.32 -1.83
C VAL A 262 4.72 5.78 -1.70
N LEU A 263 5.56 6.07 -0.71
CA LEU A 263 6.13 7.40 -0.50
C LEU A 263 7.54 7.49 -1.09
N LEU A 264 7.94 8.69 -1.51
CA LEU A 264 9.28 8.97 -2.02
C LEU A 264 10.03 9.88 -1.03
N ASP A 265 11.24 9.49 -0.64
CA ASP A 265 12.13 10.35 0.15
C ASP A 265 12.86 11.38 -0.72
N ASP A 266 13.77 12.17 -0.14
CA ASP A 266 14.52 13.23 -0.82
C ASP A 266 15.35 12.71 -2.01
N ASP A 267 15.78 11.45 -1.97
CA ASP A 267 16.59 10.80 -3.01
C ASP A 267 15.73 10.04 -4.05
N LEU A 268 14.39 10.17 -3.97
CA LEU A 268 13.42 9.40 -4.74
C LEU A 268 13.50 7.88 -4.48
N THR A 269 14.00 7.47 -3.31
CA THR A 269 13.90 6.09 -2.84
C THR A 269 12.44 5.80 -2.52
N ALA A 270 11.93 4.65 -2.97
CA ALA A 270 10.55 4.29 -2.68
C ALA A 270 10.41 3.57 -1.34
N LEU A 271 9.45 4.01 -0.53
CA LEU A 271 9.09 3.43 0.75
C LEU A 271 7.62 3.01 0.77
N VAL A 272 7.36 1.71 0.94
CA VAL A 272 5.99 1.20 1.09
C VAL A 272 5.46 1.55 2.49
N SER A 273 4.23 2.03 2.51
CA SER A 273 3.52 2.55 3.69
C SER A 273 2.13 1.92 3.83
N ASP A 274 1.40 2.35 4.86
CA ASP A 274 0.03 1.96 5.20
C ASP A 274 -0.20 0.44 5.38
N PHE A 275 0.15 -0.06 6.56
CA PHE A 275 -0.08 -1.45 6.95
C PHE A 275 -1.44 -1.65 7.64
N GLY A 276 -2.39 -0.71 7.48
CA GLY A 276 -3.69 -0.75 8.15
C GLY A 276 -4.53 -1.98 7.82
N LEU A 277 -4.35 -2.56 6.62
CA LEU A 277 -5.00 -3.79 6.18
C LEU A 277 -4.12 -5.04 6.25
N ALA A 278 -2.86 -4.88 6.68
CA ALA A 278 -1.87 -5.95 6.62
C ALA A 278 -2.24 -7.13 7.53
N LYS A 279 -1.84 -8.33 7.10
CA LYS A 279 -2.05 -9.59 7.82
C LYS A 279 -0.70 -10.21 8.15
N LEU A 280 -0.49 -10.54 9.44
CA LEU A 280 0.68 -11.24 9.93
C LEU A 280 0.34 -12.71 10.17
N LEU A 281 1.09 -13.61 9.55
CA LEU A 281 0.96 -15.05 9.70
C LEU A 281 2.26 -15.62 10.28
N SER A 282 2.17 -16.38 11.37
CA SER A 282 3.33 -17.02 12.00
C SER A 282 3.71 -18.27 11.22
N ARG A 283 4.96 -18.34 10.71
CA ARG A 283 5.47 -19.53 10.01
C ARG A 283 5.66 -20.75 10.95
N PHE A 284 5.73 -20.53 12.26
CA PHE A 284 6.13 -21.54 13.25
C PHE A 284 5.00 -22.04 14.17
N ARG A 285 3.77 -21.52 14.05
CA ARG A 285 2.62 -22.10 14.74
C ARG A 285 1.79 -22.84 13.72
N GLY A 286 1.75 -24.17 13.82
CA GLY A 286 0.86 -25.05 13.04
C GLY A 286 -0.63 -24.86 13.37
N GLU A 287 -1.07 -23.62 13.55
CA GLU A 287 -2.48 -23.26 13.55
C GLU A 287 -2.91 -23.27 12.08
N ALA A 288 -3.85 -24.15 11.77
CA ALA A 288 -4.42 -24.33 10.44
C ALA A 288 -4.69 -22.97 9.77
N TYR A 289 -4.39 -22.87 8.48
CA TYR A 289 -4.68 -21.74 7.58
C TYR A 289 -6.18 -21.34 7.53
N SER A 290 -7.04 -21.99 8.31
CA SER A 290 -8.48 -21.84 8.36
C SER A 290 -8.93 -21.27 9.71
N SER A 291 -9.14 -19.96 9.78
CA SER A 291 -10.24 -19.34 10.58
C SER A 291 -10.23 -17.81 10.64
N GLN A 292 -9.17 -17.11 10.21
CA GLN A 292 -9.09 -15.63 10.36
C GLN A 292 -9.41 -14.79 9.10
N PHE A 293 -9.67 -15.42 7.96
CA PHE A 293 -9.97 -14.71 6.71
C PHE A 293 -11.46 -14.37 6.52
N SER A 294 -12.31 -14.70 7.49
CA SER A 294 -13.78 -14.57 7.46
C SER A 294 -14.33 -13.13 7.59
N SER A 295 -13.57 -12.09 7.19
CA SER A 295 -14.23 -10.79 6.95
C SER A 295 -14.80 -10.83 5.54
N LEU A 296 -16.12 -11.06 5.47
CA LEU A 296 -17.01 -11.12 4.30
C LEU A 296 -17.00 -9.89 3.34
N GLY A 297 -15.99 -9.02 3.43
CA GLY A 297 -15.85 -7.83 2.59
C GLY A 297 -14.54 -7.87 1.83
N ILE A 298 -14.62 -7.65 0.51
CA ILE A 298 -13.47 -7.41 -0.37
C ILE A 298 -12.63 -6.28 0.26
N LYS A 299 -11.34 -6.52 0.48
CA LYS A 299 -10.38 -5.56 1.04
C LYS A 299 -9.34 -5.21 -0.01
N GLY A 300 -8.97 -3.93 -0.05
CA GLY A 300 -8.04 -3.37 -1.02
C GLY A 300 -8.71 -2.27 -1.84
N THR A 301 -7.96 -1.75 -2.81
CA THR A 301 -8.40 -0.65 -3.68
C THR A 301 -8.81 -1.19 -5.05
N ILE A 302 -9.95 -0.73 -5.56
CA ILE A 302 -10.47 -1.11 -6.89
C ILE A 302 -9.39 -0.85 -7.96
N GLY A 303 -9.21 -1.82 -8.85
CA GLY A 303 -8.15 -1.82 -9.87
C GLY A 303 -6.89 -2.59 -9.47
N TYR A 304 -6.54 -2.63 -8.18
CA TYR A 304 -5.36 -3.36 -7.67
C TYR A 304 -5.72 -4.68 -6.98
N ILE A 305 -7.00 -4.90 -6.67
CA ILE A 305 -7.50 -6.13 -6.05
C ILE A 305 -7.33 -7.30 -7.03
N ALA A 306 -6.72 -8.38 -6.54
CA ALA A 306 -6.57 -9.62 -7.29
C ALA A 306 -7.94 -10.26 -7.57
N PRO A 307 -8.18 -10.79 -8.78
CA PRO A 307 -9.51 -11.24 -9.22
C PRO A 307 -10.08 -12.36 -8.33
N GLU A 308 -9.25 -13.23 -7.77
CA GLU A 308 -9.66 -14.31 -6.89
C GLU A 308 -10.29 -13.82 -5.57
N TYR A 309 -10.00 -12.59 -5.14
CA TYR A 309 -10.63 -12.01 -3.95
C TYR A 309 -12.10 -11.66 -4.21
N GLY A 310 -12.45 -11.34 -5.46
CA GLY A 310 -13.83 -11.14 -5.89
C GLY A 310 -14.66 -12.43 -5.89
N THR A 311 -14.00 -13.60 -6.00
CA THR A 311 -14.65 -14.92 -5.96
C THR A 311 -14.61 -15.57 -4.57
N GLY A 312 -14.19 -14.82 -3.54
CA GLY A 312 -14.21 -15.26 -2.14
C GLY A 312 -12.95 -16.00 -1.68
N ASN A 313 -11.87 -16.01 -2.46
CA ASN A 313 -10.61 -16.60 -2.01
C ASN A 313 -9.97 -15.74 -0.90
N PRO A 314 -9.25 -16.37 0.05
CA PRO A 314 -8.56 -15.66 1.12
C PRO A 314 -7.41 -14.80 0.58
N VAL A 315 -7.08 -13.73 1.30
CA VAL A 315 -5.90 -12.91 0.99
C VAL A 315 -4.60 -13.73 1.11
N SER A 316 -3.64 -13.43 0.26
CA SER A 316 -2.44 -14.23 0.02
C SER A 316 -1.30 -13.34 -0.47
N THR A 317 -0.06 -13.83 -0.36
CA THR A 317 1.10 -13.16 -0.95
C THR A 317 0.97 -13.01 -2.47
N LEU A 318 0.29 -13.96 -3.14
CA LEU A 318 0.06 -13.91 -4.58
C LEU A 318 -0.87 -12.75 -4.97
N GLY A 319 -1.76 -12.29 -4.09
CA GLY A 319 -2.54 -11.08 -4.37
C GLY A 319 -1.72 -9.81 -4.22
N ASP A 320 -0.77 -9.75 -3.28
CA ASP A 320 0.20 -8.64 -3.24
C ASP A 320 1.05 -8.59 -4.52
N VAL A 321 1.44 -9.76 -5.07
CA VAL A 321 2.13 -9.86 -6.36
C VAL A 321 1.26 -9.31 -7.49
N TYR A 322 -0.04 -9.62 -7.50
CA TYR A 322 -0.97 -9.06 -8.48
C TYR A 322 -1.04 -7.52 -8.38
N SER A 323 -1.24 -6.98 -7.17
CA SER A 323 -1.27 -5.54 -6.95
C SER A 323 0.03 -4.85 -7.37
N TYR A 324 1.19 -5.49 -7.12
CA TYR A 324 2.49 -5.04 -7.59
C TYR A 324 2.56 -5.01 -9.12
N GLY A 325 2.08 -6.06 -9.78
CA GLY A 325 2.02 -6.13 -11.24
C GLY A 325 1.23 -4.96 -11.84
N ILE A 326 0.05 -4.67 -11.30
CA ILE A 326 -0.76 -3.53 -11.73
C ILE A 326 -0.05 -2.20 -11.49
N LEU A 327 0.55 -2.00 -10.30
CA LEU A 327 1.34 -0.81 -9.98
C LEU A 327 2.50 -0.64 -10.95
N LEU A 328 3.21 -1.71 -11.29
CA LEU A 328 4.33 -1.69 -12.23
C LEU A 328 3.86 -1.28 -13.63
N LEU A 329 2.74 -1.82 -14.11
CA LEU A 329 2.16 -1.41 -15.39
C LEU A 329 1.77 0.07 -15.36
N GLU A 330 1.13 0.54 -14.30
CA GLU A 330 0.76 1.95 -14.16
C GLU A 330 1.99 2.88 -14.12
N LEU A 331 3.05 2.48 -13.40
CA LEU A 331 4.30 3.22 -13.29
C LEU A 331 4.96 3.45 -14.66
N PHE A 332 4.84 2.52 -15.60
CA PHE A 332 5.51 2.62 -16.91
C PHE A 332 4.59 3.12 -18.03
N THR A 333 3.27 2.95 -17.89
CA THR A 333 2.29 3.46 -18.86
C THR A 333 1.76 4.85 -18.49
N GLY A 334 1.85 5.25 -17.22
CA GLY A 334 1.20 6.46 -16.71
C GLY A 334 -0.33 6.40 -16.75
N ARG A 335 -0.92 5.21 -16.90
CA ARG A 335 -2.38 5.02 -16.98
C ARG A 335 -2.90 4.39 -15.69
N ARG A 336 -3.95 4.99 -15.13
CA ARG A 336 -4.66 4.40 -13.98
C ARG A 336 -5.23 3.02 -14.35
N PRO A 337 -5.27 2.08 -13.40
CA PRO A 337 -5.76 0.72 -13.66
C PRO A 337 -7.26 0.65 -13.95
N VAL A 338 -8.00 1.65 -13.48
CA VAL A 338 -9.39 1.90 -13.82
C VAL A 338 -9.43 3.23 -14.56
N ASN A 339 -9.78 3.20 -15.84
CA ASN A 339 -9.86 4.38 -16.69
C ASN A 339 -11.12 4.27 -17.56
N GLU A 340 -11.93 5.32 -17.60
CA GLU A 340 -13.17 5.39 -18.40
C GLU A 340 -12.92 5.20 -19.90
N THR A 341 -11.70 5.48 -20.36
CA THR A 341 -11.28 5.29 -21.76
C THR A 341 -11.11 3.82 -22.17
N PHE A 342 -11.07 2.89 -21.22
CA PHE A 342 -11.04 1.46 -21.54
C PHE A 342 -12.40 1.04 -22.10
N LYS A 343 -12.48 0.87 -23.42
CA LYS A 343 -13.63 0.23 -24.08
C LYS A 343 -13.70 -1.24 -23.66
N ASP A 344 -14.91 -1.78 -23.59
CA ASP A 344 -15.18 -3.22 -23.39
C ASP A 344 -14.70 -3.83 -22.05
N ASN A 345 -14.64 -3.04 -20.97
CA ASN A 345 -14.23 -3.50 -19.63
C ASN A 345 -12.81 -4.10 -19.55
N ILE A 346 -11.92 -3.72 -20.47
CA ILE A 346 -10.53 -4.18 -20.47
C ILE A 346 -9.78 -3.48 -19.32
N ASN A 347 -9.21 -4.26 -18.40
CA ASN A 347 -8.35 -3.72 -17.34
C ASN A 347 -6.94 -3.40 -17.89
N LEU A 348 -6.13 -2.66 -17.11
CA LEU A 348 -4.78 -2.28 -17.52
C LEU A 348 -3.88 -3.47 -17.91
N HIS A 349 -4.00 -4.61 -17.22
CA HIS A 349 -3.27 -5.82 -17.58
C HIS A 349 -3.56 -6.24 -19.02
N ASN A 350 -4.84 -6.42 -19.37
CA ASN A 350 -5.24 -6.86 -20.70
C ASN A 350 -4.93 -5.81 -21.77
N PHE A 351 -5.08 -4.52 -21.44
CA PHE A 351 -4.71 -3.42 -22.34
C PHE A 351 -3.22 -3.48 -22.72
N VAL A 352 -2.32 -3.59 -21.74
CA VAL A 352 -0.88 -3.68 -22.01
C VAL A 352 -0.54 -4.99 -22.73
N LYS A 353 -1.14 -6.12 -22.31
CA LYS A 353 -0.92 -7.42 -22.93
C LYS A 353 -1.28 -7.42 -24.42
N LEU A 354 -2.41 -6.83 -24.80
CA LEU A 354 -2.82 -6.71 -26.20
C LEU A 354 -1.89 -5.79 -26.98
N ALA A 355 -1.55 -4.63 -26.43
CA ALA A 355 -0.76 -3.66 -27.19
C ALA A 355 0.74 -4.03 -27.27
N LEU A 356 1.25 -4.94 -26.43
CA LEU A 356 2.54 -5.61 -26.66
C LEU A 356 2.52 -6.60 -27.84
N LEU A 357 1.34 -7.08 -28.27
CA LEU A 357 1.20 -7.95 -29.44
C LEU A 357 1.15 -7.14 -30.74
N ASP A 358 0.61 -5.91 -30.70
CA ASP A 358 0.33 -5.11 -31.90
C ASP A 358 1.33 -3.96 -32.15
N GLU A 359 1.73 -3.15 -31.15
CA GLU A 359 2.75 -2.07 -31.28
C GLU A 359 3.04 -1.36 -29.94
N VAL A 360 4.20 -1.64 -29.32
CA VAL A 360 4.59 -1.20 -27.96
C VAL A 360 4.64 0.33 -27.78
N LEU A 361 5.01 1.06 -28.83
CA LEU A 361 5.31 2.50 -28.77
C LEU A 361 4.10 3.39 -28.45
N THR A 362 2.88 2.88 -28.65
CA THR A 362 1.64 3.65 -28.42
C THR A 362 1.21 3.71 -26.95
N ILE A 363 1.73 2.81 -26.10
CA ILE A 363 1.30 2.64 -24.71
C ILE A 363 2.18 3.40 -23.71
N ILE A 364 3.46 3.57 -24.07
CA ILE A 364 4.47 4.13 -23.17
C ILE A 364 4.14 5.59 -22.89
N SER A 365 4.22 6.00 -21.62
CA SER A 365 4.04 7.42 -21.28
C SER A 365 5.06 8.27 -22.04
N GLN A 366 4.60 9.27 -22.79
CA GLN A 366 5.48 10.24 -23.47
C GLN A 366 6.48 10.90 -22.51
N SER A 367 6.13 10.96 -21.21
CA SER A 367 6.99 11.45 -20.12
C SER A 367 8.20 10.54 -19.83
N ALA A 368 8.09 9.23 -20.04
CA ALA A 368 9.19 8.26 -19.90
C ALA A 368 10.18 8.30 -21.07
N LEU A 369 9.78 8.91 -22.20
CA LEU A 369 10.56 8.97 -23.45
C LEU A 369 11.20 10.34 -23.72
N HIS A 370 10.91 11.39 -22.94
CA HIS A 370 11.33 12.77 -23.26
C HIS A 370 12.41 13.39 -22.36
N LYS A 371 13.36 14.04 -23.07
CA LYS A 371 14.47 14.94 -22.69
C LYS A 371 15.80 14.29 -22.24
N GLU A 372 16.48 13.67 -23.20
CA GLU A 372 17.94 13.79 -23.30
C GLU A 372 18.29 14.77 -24.43
N ASP A 373 18.67 16.00 -24.05
CA ASP A 373 19.24 16.99 -24.96
C ASP A 373 20.66 16.56 -25.38
N ARG A 374 20.78 15.70 -26.41
CA ARG A 374 22.05 15.52 -27.14
C ARG A 374 21.83 15.48 -28.65
N LYS A 375 22.69 16.20 -29.36
CA LYS A 375 22.60 16.62 -30.77
C LYS A 375 22.94 15.55 -31.82
N ASP A 376 22.83 14.25 -31.52
CA ASP A 376 23.20 13.18 -32.46
C ASP A 376 22.03 12.22 -32.77
N VAL A 377 21.67 12.12 -34.05
CA VAL A 377 20.52 11.34 -34.56
C VAL A 377 20.76 9.82 -34.47
N PHE A 378 22.00 9.35 -34.72
CA PHE A 378 22.34 7.92 -34.66
C PHE A 378 22.33 7.37 -33.22
N LEU A 379 22.78 8.17 -32.25
CA LEU A 379 22.70 7.84 -30.83
C LEU A 379 21.25 7.84 -30.34
N ARG A 380 20.37 8.69 -30.91
CA ARG A 380 18.93 8.67 -30.62
C ARG A 380 18.27 7.34 -31.02
N ASP A 381 18.66 6.73 -32.13
CA ASP A 381 18.00 5.52 -32.62
C ASP A 381 18.44 4.26 -31.87
N MET A 382 19.74 4.08 -31.57
CA MET A 382 20.19 3.00 -30.68
C MET A 382 19.66 3.18 -29.25
N ASN A 383 19.60 4.41 -28.72
CA ASN A 383 19.02 4.65 -27.40
C ASN A 383 17.54 4.30 -27.37
N LYS A 384 16.79 4.56 -28.46
CA LYS A 384 15.37 4.21 -28.54
C LYS A 384 15.12 2.72 -28.53
N GLU A 385 15.85 1.92 -29.32
CA GLU A 385 15.66 0.46 -29.35
C GLU A 385 15.94 -0.16 -27.97
N VAL A 386 17.04 0.22 -27.33
CA VAL A 386 17.38 -0.26 -25.98
C VAL A 386 16.34 0.15 -24.95
N MET A 387 15.87 1.41 -25.00
CA MET A 387 14.82 1.88 -24.10
C MET A 387 13.54 1.07 -24.31
N ILE A 388 13.17 0.76 -25.56
CA ILE A 388 12.02 -0.09 -25.88
C ILE A 388 12.21 -1.49 -25.31
N ASP A 389 13.36 -2.12 -25.49
CA ASP A 389 13.63 -3.47 -24.96
C ASP A 389 13.56 -3.53 -23.43
N CYS A 390 14.12 -2.53 -22.75
CA CYS A 390 13.99 -2.38 -21.30
C CYS A 390 12.52 -2.23 -20.89
N LEU A 391 11.77 -1.37 -21.58
CA LEU A 391 10.35 -1.15 -21.32
C LEU A 391 9.52 -2.42 -21.53
N VAL A 392 9.72 -3.13 -22.64
CA VAL A 392 9.07 -4.41 -22.93
C VAL A 392 9.36 -5.41 -21.83
N SER A 393 10.63 -5.54 -21.43
CA SER A 393 11.05 -6.46 -20.38
C SER A 393 10.36 -6.16 -19.04
N VAL A 394 10.25 -4.88 -18.66
CA VAL A 394 9.54 -4.47 -17.44
C VAL A 394 8.04 -4.72 -17.54
N LEU A 395 7.41 -4.39 -18.68
CA LEU A 395 5.98 -4.62 -18.89
C LEU A 395 5.63 -6.11 -18.88
N GLN A 396 6.50 -6.97 -19.41
CA GLN A 396 6.36 -8.42 -19.32
C GLN A 396 6.40 -8.93 -17.87
N ILE A 397 7.25 -8.34 -17.02
CA ILE A 397 7.24 -8.62 -15.57
C ILE A 397 5.91 -8.19 -14.95
N GLY A 398 5.40 -7.00 -15.30
CA GLY A 398 4.11 -6.50 -14.83
C GLY A 398 2.95 -7.43 -15.19
N ILE A 399 2.91 -7.91 -16.44
CA ILE A 399 1.93 -8.89 -16.93
C ILE A 399 2.08 -10.22 -16.18
N ALA A 400 3.29 -10.75 -16.03
CA ALA A 400 3.53 -12.00 -15.31
C ALA A 400 3.11 -11.91 -13.84
N CYS A 401 3.30 -10.76 -13.18
CA CYS A 401 2.86 -10.54 -11.80
C CYS A 401 1.32 -10.45 -11.69
N SER A 402 0.67 -9.85 -12.68
CA SER A 402 -0.78 -9.59 -12.68
C SER A 402 -1.60 -10.63 -13.44
N ALA A 403 -1.08 -11.85 -13.62
CA ALA A 403 -1.81 -12.95 -14.23
C ALA A 403 -3.12 -13.25 -13.48
N GLU A 404 -4.19 -13.59 -14.20
CA GLU A 404 -5.51 -13.86 -13.61
C GLU A 404 -5.45 -15.05 -12.65
N ASN A 405 -4.83 -16.15 -13.07
CA ASN A 405 -4.60 -17.32 -12.24
C ASN A 405 -3.42 -17.06 -11.28
N PRO A 406 -3.63 -17.17 -9.94
CA PRO A 406 -2.56 -16.95 -8.96
C PRO A 406 -1.33 -17.83 -9.15
N GLN A 407 -1.49 -19.06 -9.66
CA GLN A 407 -0.37 -20.00 -9.82
C GLN A 407 0.56 -19.63 -10.98
N ASP A 408 0.08 -18.83 -11.93
CA ASP A 408 0.88 -18.36 -13.06
C ASP A 408 1.71 -17.13 -12.71
N ARG A 409 1.52 -16.57 -11.50
CA ARG A 409 2.22 -15.36 -11.04
C ARG A 409 3.65 -15.68 -10.64
N ILE A 410 4.59 -14.91 -11.19
CA ILE A 410 5.99 -14.96 -10.83
C ILE A 410 6.19 -14.53 -9.36
N ASN A 411 7.14 -15.15 -8.63
CA ASN A 411 7.36 -14.78 -7.23
C ASN A 411 8.25 -13.53 -7.08
N MET A 412 8.16 -12.83 -5.94
CA MET A 412 8.87 -11.57 -5.73
C MET A 412 10.41 -11.67 -5.73
N MET A 413 10.99 -12.84 -5.44
CA MET A 413 12.45 -13.00 -5.56
C MET A 413 12.87 -12.92 -7.02
N GLN A 414 12.18 -13.65 -7.90
CA GLN A 414 12.44 -13.61 -9.34
C GLN A 414 12.14 -12.23 -9.96
N VAL A 415 11.14 -11.50 -9.44
CA VAL A 415 10.84 -10.13 -9.86
C VAL A 415 12.02 -9.20 -9.57
N VAL A 416 12.54 -9.22 -8.34
CA VAL A 416 13.69 -8.40 -7.94
C VAL A 416 14.89 -8.73 -8.82
N ASP A 417 15.23 -10.01 -8.98
CA ASP A 417 16.37 -10.44 -9.79
C ASP A 417 16.27 -9.93 -11.24
N ARG A 418 15.10 -10.10 -11.87
CA ARG A 418 14.89 -9.64 -13.26
C ARG A 418 14.97 -8.12 -13.40
N LEU A 419 14.39 -7.36 -12.47
CA LEU A 419 14.45 -5.90 -12.52
C LEU A 419 15.87 -5.36 -12.30
N VAL A 420 16.62 -5.98 -11.38
CA VAL A 420 18.03 -5.65 -11.17
C VAL A 420 18.84 -5.95 -12.43
N SER A 421 18.64 -7.10 -13.08
CA SER A 421 19.31 -7.39 -14.36
C SER A 421 18.96 -6.39 -15.46
N ILE A 422 17.69 -5.97 -15.56
CA ILE A 422 17.27 -4.93 -16.52
C ILE A 422 17.99 -3.61 -16.23
N LYS A 423 18.07 -3.21 -14.95
CA LYS A 423 18.80 -1.99 -14.54
C LYS A 423 20.28 -2.05 -14.90
N GLU A 424 20.94 -3.19 -14.64
CA GLU A 424 22.36 -3.38 -14.95
C GLU A 424 22.61 -3.28 -16.45
N ILE A 425 21.81 -3.96 -17.27
CA ILE A 425 21.88 -3.89 -18.74
C ILE A 425 21.69 -2.44 -19.20
N PHE A 426 20.68 -1.75 -18.66
CA PHE A 426 20.40 -0.36 -18.99
C PHE A 426 21.58 0.57 -18.66
N LEU A 427 22.16 0.45 -17.46
CA LEU A 427 23.29 1.26 -17.03
C LEU A 427 24.58 0.98 -17.81
N ASP A 428 24.87 -0.29 -18.11
CA ASP A 428 26.06 -0.65 -18.88
C ASP A 428 25.99 -0.14 -20.32
N LEU A 429 24.78 -0.08 -20.89
CA LEU A 429 24.55 0.52 -22.20
C LEU A 429 24.71 2.04 -22.16
N MET A 430 24.16 2.72 -21.14
CA MET A 430 24.38 4.16 -20.94
C MET A 430 25.87 4.53 -20.83
N LYS A 431 26.66 3.72 -20.11
CA LYS A 431 28.12 3.94 -20.00
C LYS A 431 28.85 3.78 -21.34
N LYS A 432 28.48 2.77 -22.15
CA LYS A 432 29.07 2.57 -23.48
C LYS A 432 28.81 3.74 -24.42
N ILE A 433 27.69 4.43 -24.25
CA ILE A 433 27.33 5.63 -25.02
C ILE A 433 28.20 6.83 -24.60
N ASP A 434 28.43 7.04 -23.30
CA ASP A 434 29.26 8.16 -22.80
C ASP A 434 30.77 7.98 -23.09
N ILE A 435 31.26 6.75 -23.29
CA ILE A 435 32.68 6.44 -23.61
C ILE A 435 32.99 6.62 -25.13
N SER A 436 32.03 7.07 -25.95
CA SER A 436 32.17 7.14 -27.40
C SER A 436 32.76 8.43 -28.06
N PRO A 437 33.66 9.25 -27.45
CA PRO A 437 34.42 10.21 -28.26
C PRO A 437 35.35 9.54 -29.28
N GLU A 438 35.85 8.32 -29.00
CA GLU A 438 36.88 7.65 -29.81
C GLU A 438 36.33 6.83 -30.99
N SER A 439 35.07 6.39 -30.95
CA SER A 439 34.45 5.70 -32.10
C SER A 439 34.03 6.66 -33.22
N ARG A 440 33.95 7.97 -32.94
CA ARG A 440 33.72 9.03 -33.94
C ARG A 440 34.85 9.12 -34.97
N PHE A 441 36.08 8.77 -34.59
CA PHE A 441 37.22 8.78 -35.52
C PHE A 441 37.20 7.57 -36.46
N ASN A 442 36.87 6.38 -35.96
CA ASN A 442 36.96 5.16 -36.78
C ASN A 442 35.82 5.00 -37.79
N HIS A 443 34.65 5.59 -37.55
CA HIS A 443 33.52 5.50 -38.50
C HIS A 443 33.57 6.51 -39.65
N MET A 444 34.35 7.60 -39.53
CA MET A 444 34.50 8.59 -40.60
C MET A 444 35.55 8.20 -41.65
N PHE A 445 36.42 7.22 -41.37
CA PHE A 445 37.49 6.76 -42.27
C PHE A 445 37.31 5.33 -42.79
N ALA A 446 36.24 4.62 -42.40
CA ALA A 446 36.04 3.21 -42.79
C ALA A 446 35.26 3.02 -44.11
N ASN A 447 34.78 4.08 -44.76
CA ASN A 447 33.88 3.98 -45.92
C ASN A 447 34.32 4.78 -47.16
N ASP A 448 35.61 4.98 -47.37
CA ASP A 448 36.14 5.41 -48.69
C ASP A 448 37.12 4.37 -49.23
N SER A 449 36.56 3.40 -49.94
CA SER A 449 37.28 2.60 -50.92
C SER A 449 37.51 3.45 -52.18
N TYR A 450 38.70 4.05 -52.35
CA TYR A 450 39.46 4.18 -53.62
C TYR A 450 40.84 4.81 -53.35
N PRO A 451 41.88 4.52 -54.17
CA PRO A 451 43.27 4.67 -53.80
C PRO A 451 43.82 6.03 -54.22
N PHE A 452 44.22 6.85 -53.26
CA PHE A 452 45.32 7.79 -53.48
C PHE A 452 46.11 7.91 -52.18
N THR A 453 47.38 7.51 -52.24
CA THR A 453 48.35 7.83 -51.19
C THR A 453 48.65 9.33 -51.24
N PRO A 454 48.80 9.98 -50.07
CA PRO A 454 49.89 10.93 -49.94
C PRO A 454 50.80 10.60 -48.76
N ARG A 455 52.07 10.95 -48.97
CA ARG A 455 53.23 10.75 -48.09
C ARG A 455 53.11 11.53 -46.78
N PRO A 456 53.87 11.12 -45.74
CA PRO A 456 53.79 11.73 -44.42
C PRO A 456 54.50 13.08 -44.41
N HIS A 457 53.78 14.17 -44.24
CA HIS A 457 54.29 15.41 -43.63
C HIS A 457 53.11 16.28 -43.17
N GLN A 458 53.29 16.90 -42.01
CA GLN A 458 52.46 17.95 -41.36
C GLN A 458 51.54 17.50 -40.22
N LEU A 459 52.17 16.97 -39.16
CA LEU A 459 51.89 17.41 -37.80
C LEU A 459 52.35 18.87 -37.67
N ALA A 460 51.41 19.82 -37.64
CA ALA A 460 51.49 21.08 -36.87
C ALA A 460 50.29 21.99 -37.23
N HIS A 461 49.74 22.65 -36.21
CA HIS A 461 48.77 23.76 -36.27
C HIS A 461 47.29 23.42 -36.53
N LEU A 462 46.61 23.00 -35.46
CA LEU A 462 45.22 23.40 -35.19
C LEU A 462 45.01 23.60 -33.67
N TYR A 463 45.85 24.46 -33.10
CA TYR A 463 45.49 25.34 -31.99
C TYR A 463 45.77 26.76 -32.51
N CYS A 464 44.82 27.67 -32.30
CA CYS A 464 44.79 29.08 -32.76
C CYS A 464 44.38 29.34 -34.22
N ARG A 465 43.07 29.52 -34.46
CA ARG A 465 42.54 30.68 -35.22
C ARG A 465 41.01 30.78 -35.07
N ASN A 466 40.60 31.42 -33.98
CA ASN A 466 39.46 32.33 -34.01
C ASN A 466 40.05 33.73 -34.25
N MET A 467 39.33 34.55 -35.02
CA MET A 467 39.65 35.91 -35.50
C MET A 467 40.41 35.97 -36.83
N GLU A 468 39.67 36.27 -37.91
CA GLU A 468 39.98 37.28 -38.94
C GLU A 468 38.91 37.28 -40.05
N SER A 469 37.84 38.06 -39.83
CA SER A 469 37.07 38.82 -40.84
C SER A 469 35.96 39.52 -40.05
N GLY A 470 35.97 40.81 -39.74
CA GLY A 470 36.46 41.94 -40.52
C GLY A 470 35.25 42.68 -41.08
N GLU A 471 34.53 43.41 -40.23
CA GLU A 471 33.73 44.58 -40.61
C GLU A 471 33.69 45.55 -39.41
N GLN A 472 34.04 46.81 -39.69
CA GLN A 472 34.30 47.90 -38.75
C GLN A 472 33.03 48.69 -38.42
N ASN A 473 33.18 49.53 -37.38
CA ASN A 473 32.35 50.65 -36.89
C ASN A 473 31.41 50.24 -35.75
N GLU A 474 31.42 50.83 -34.56
CA GLU A 474 31.94 52.13 -34.07
C GLU A 474 32.26 51.97 -32.58
N CYS A 475 33.32 52.64 -32.13
CA CYS A 475 33.67 52.79 -30.72
C CYS A 475 32.75 53.82 -30.06
N ASP A 476 32.27 53.53 -28.85
CA ASP A 476 32.23 54.57 -27.83
C ASP A 476 32.41 53.99 -26.42
N GLU A 477 33.35 54.59 -25.70
CA GLU A 477 33.83 54.21 -24.39
C GLU A 477 32.83 54.61 -23.30
N ARG A 478 32.70 53.80 -22.23
CA ARG A 478 32.87 54.27 -20.84
C ARG A 478 32.92 53.13 -19.80
N PRO A 479 33.69 53.29 -18.71
CA PRO A 479 34.02 52.21 -17.77
C PRO A 479 33.31 52.30 -16.40
N GLY A 480 33.29 51.17 -15.68
CA GLY A 480 33.03 51.05 -14.23
C GLY A 480 31.54 51.04 -13.87
N ILE A 481 31.07 50.27 -12.87
CA ILE A 481 31.53 50.16 -11.49
C ILE A 481 30.88 48.90 -10.86
N ILE A 482 31.68 48.10 -10.16
CA ILE A 482 31.41 47.06 -9.13
C ILE A 482 30.47 45.91 -9.50
#